data_AF-A0A6L9KUH0-F1
#
_entry.id   AF-A0A6L9KUH0-F1
#
_cell.length_a   1.000
_cell.length_b   1.000
_cell.length_c   1.000
_cell.angle_alpha   90.00
_cell.angle_beta   90.00
_cell.angle_gamma   90.00
#
_symmetry.space_group_name_H-M   'P 1'
#
loop_
_entity.id
_entity.type
_entity.pdbx_description
1 polymer ?
#
loop_
_entity_poly.entity_id
_entity_poly.type
_entity_poly.pdbx_seq_one_letter_code
_entity_poly.pdbx_strand_id
1 'polypeptide(L)'
;MTQTEGRAQFLQAAKGRLAQITAPALSLLLRNRIAVLAQVERQDVETLMGKAPAAAPANRARRVQRSAPSSLAARLLACVLHQPELVKTEGMPEAEAVLPDEMALVAVADFVRHHDGMVNLAVILEHFRGQTEEPFIQEALRREFTAIESSPTDQLALLFQEGLARLNRMARTRTIDALLTRARAQALTGEEKQLLQELTMFRQGK
;
A
#
# COMPACT_ATOMS: atom_id res chain seq x y z
N MET A 1 10.81 48.24 -24.90
CA MET A 1 10.29 47.07 -25.65
C MET A 1 11.31 45.95 -25.55
N THR A 2 10.91 44.70 -25.20
CA THR A 2 11.57 43.40 -25.52
C THR A 2 11.44 42.27 -24.47
N GLN A 3 10.71 42.41 -23.34
CA GLN A 3 10.59 41.27 -22.39
C GLN A 3 9.51 40.24 -22.79
N THR A 4 8.46 40.66 -23.49
CA THR A 4 7.37 39.79 -23.97
C THR A 4 7.74 39.03 -25.25
N GLU A 5 8.57 39.63 -26.10
CA GLU A 5 8.96 39.07 -27.40
C GLU A 5 9.97 37.91 -27.24
N GLY A 6 10.91 38.04 -26.30
CA GLY A 6 11.85 36.95 -25.95
C GLY A 6 11.16 35.73 -25.32
N ARG A 7 10.07 35.94 -24.57
CA ARG A 7 9.27 34.85 -23.97
C ARG A 7 8.52 34.05 -25.04
N ALA A 8 7.94 34.73 -26.03
CA ALA A 8 7.24 34.07 -27.12
C ALA A 8 8.18 33.22 -28.00
N GLN A 9 9.38 33.74 -28.32
CA GLN A 9 10.39 33.00 -29.08
C GLN A 9 10.92 31.77 -28.29
N PHE A 10 11.16 31.91 -26.98
CA PHE A 10 11.58 30.81 -26.13
C PHE A 10 10.54 29.68 -26.08
N LEU A 11 9.25 30.02 -25.96
CA LEU A 11 8.16 29.04 -25.96
C LEU A 11 8.01 28.33 -27.30
N GLN A 12 8.15 29.04 -28.43
CA GLN A 12 8.14 28.40 -29.76
C GLN A 12 9.29 27.41 -29.94
N ALA A 13 10.51 27.78 -29.55
CA ALA A 13 11.68 26.90 -29.65
C ALA A 13 11.54 25.66 -28.74
N ALA A 14 11.01 25.84 -27.53
CA ALA A 14 10.75 24.74 -26.59
C ALA A 14 9.66 23.77 -27.09
N LYS A 15 8.61 24.29 -27.74
CA LYS A 15 7.53 23.48 -28.32
C LYS A 15 8.05 22.50 -29.37
N GLY A 16 8.92 22.95 -30.28
CA GLY A 16 9.49 22.11 -31.33
C GLY A 16 10.36 20.96 -30.79
N ARG A 17 11.10 21.21 -29.70
CA ARG A 17 11.95 20.19 -29.05
C ARG A 17 11.14 19.19 -28.23
N LEU A 18 10.11 19.65 -27.52
CA LEU A 18 9.23 18.78 -26.72
C LEU A 18 8.37 17.84 -27.57
N ALA A 19 8.02 18.25 -28.80
CA ALA A 19 7.30 17.40 -29.75
C ALA A 19 8.13 16.21 -30.26
N GLN A 20 9.47 16.31 -30.21
CA GLN A 20 10.39 15.22 -30.61
C GLN A 20 10.67 14.22 -29.48
N ILE A 21 10.19 14.47 -28.26
CA ILE A 21 10.41 13.58 -27.10
C ILE A 21 9.26 12.57 -27.01
N THR A 22 9.55 11.31 -27.34
CA THR A 22 8.59 10.20 -27.36
C THR A 22 8.23 9.67 -25.95
N ALA A 23 8.95 10.10 -24.90
CA ALA A 23 8.74 9.65 -23.53
C ALA A 23 7.76 10.58 -22.76
N PRO A 24 6.53 10.10 -22.42
CA PRO A 24 5.46 10.96 -21.91
C PRO A 24 5.73 11.52 -20.50
N ALA A 25 6.37 10.76 -19.62
CA ALA A 25 6.69 11.20 -18.26
C ALA A 25 7.73 12.33 -18.24
N LEU A 26 8.79 12.21 -19.05
CA LEU A 26 9.85 13.21 -19.17
C LEU A 26 9.31 14.50 -19.82
N SER A 27 8.48 14.35 -20.84
CA SER A 27 7.80 15.47 -21.51
C SER A 27 6.91 16.26 -20.53
N LEU A 28 6.26 15.59 -19.57
CA LEU A 28 5.44 16.23 -18.54
C LEU A 28 6.29 16.97 -17.49
N LEU A 29 7.41 16.37 -17.04
CA LEU A 29 8.34 17.02 -16.10
C LEU A 29 8.98 18.29 -16.69
N LEU A 30 9.35 18.26 -17.98
CA LEU A 30 9.91 19.42 -18.66
C LEU A 30 8.89 20.55 -18.84
N ARG A 31 7.62 20.24 -19.14
CA ARG A 31 6.55 21.25 -19.20
C ARG A 31 6.37 21.95 -17.85
N ASN A 32 6.46 21.21 -16.74
CA ASN A 32 6.40 21.79 -15.40
C ASN A 32 7.56 22.73 -15.13
N ARG A 33 8.77 22.36 -15.58
CA ARG A 33 9.94 23.20 -15.37
C ARG A 33 9.89 24.48 -16.22
N ILE A 34 9.35 24.39 -17.44
CA ILE A 34 9.15 25.54 -18.32
C ILE A 34 8.10 26.50 -17.76
N ALA A 35 7.00 26.00 -17.17
CA ALA A 35 5.99 26.82 -16.53
C ALA A 35 6.57 27.67 -15.39
N VAL A 36 7.41 27.05 -14.54
CA VAL A 36 8.10 27.73 -13.43
C VAL A 36 9.07 28.80 -13.93
N LEU A 37 9.82 28.52 -15.01
CA LEU A 37 10.78 29.48 -15.59
C LEU A 37 10.11 30.63 -16.35
N ALA A 38 8.95 30.38 -16.95
CA ALA A 38 8.17 31.39 -17.65
C ALA A 38 7.33 32.27 -16.69
N GLN A 39 7.25 31.91 -15.40
CA GLN A 39 6.36 32.52 -14.40
C GLN A 39 4.88 32.53 -14.84
N VAL A 40 4.43 31.41 -15.41
CA VAL A 40 3.06 31.22 -15.91
C VAL A 40 2.45 29.97 -15.27
N GLU A 41 1.16 30.01 -14.95
CA GLU A 41 0.46 28.90 -14.32
C GLU A 41 0.32 27.72 -15.29
N ARG A 42 0.35 26.48 -14.77
CA ARG A 42 0.43 25.25 -15.58
C ARG A 42 -0.69 25.13 -16.63
N GLN A 43 -1.87 25.66 -16.31
CA GLN A 43 -3.04 25.65 -17.18
C GLN A 43 -2.88 26.55 -18.40
N ASP A 44 -2.24 27.71 -18.25
CA ASP A 44 -1.97 28.66 -19.33
C ASP A 44 -0.92 28.14 -20.33
N VAL A 45 0.01 27.31 -19.84
CA VAL A 45 1.02 26.65 -20.69
C VAL A 45 0.37 25.60 -21.60
N GLU A 46 -0.68 24.89 -21.15
CA GLU A 46 -1.41 23.92 -21.96
C GLU A 46 -2.31 24.57 -23.02
N THR A 47 -2.93 25.71 -22.72
CA THR A 47 -3.72 26.49 -23.70
C THR A 47 -2.84 27.15 -24.76
N LEU A 48 -1.68 27.69 -24.38
CA LEU A 48 -0.76 28.36 -25.32
C LEU A 48 0.04 27.38 -26.20
N MET A 49 0.34 26.18 -25.69
CA MET A 49 1.17 25.20 -26.42
C MET A 49 0.38 24.24 -27.31
N GLY A 50 -0.96 24.26 -27.25
CA GLY A 50 -1.83 23.41 -28.04
C GLY A 50 -1.82 21.95 -27.55
N LYS A 51 -3.02 21.42 -27.27
CA LYS A 51 -3.21 20.01 -26.88
C LYS A 51 -2.60 19.08 -27.93
N ALA A 52 -1.71 18.20 -27.50
CA ALA A 52 -1.25 17.09 -28.33
C ALA A 52 -2.43 16.14 -28.63
N PRO A 53 -2.52 15.56 -29.85
CA PRO A 53 -3.57 14.60 -30.17
C PRO A 53 -3.44 13.38 -29.27
N ALA A 54 -4.57 12.97 -28.68
CA ALA A 54 -4.66 11.80 -27.83
C ALA A 54 -4.24 10.55 -28.62
N ALA A 55 -3.12 9.94 -28.23
CA ALA A 55 -2.74 8.63 -28.74
C ALA A 55 -3.83 7.62 -28.38
N ALA A 56 -4.33 6.91 -29.39
CA ALA A 56 -5.33 5.86 -29.22
C ALA A 56 -4.84 4.79 -28.23
N PRO A 57 -5.68 4.30 -27.30
CA PRO A 57 -5.25 3.33 -26.32
C PRO A 57 -5.10 1.95 -26.97
N ALA A 58 -3.85 1.59 -27.31
CA ALA A 58 -3.48 0.24 -27.62
C ALA A 58 -3.44 -0.60 -26.34
N ASN A 59 -4.53 -1.31 -26.11
CA ASN A 59 -4.56 -2.71 -25.69
C ASN A 59 -3.74 -3.12 -24.44
N ARG A 60 -4.33 -2.93 -23.28
CA ARG A 60 -4.91 -4.03 -22.47
C ARG A 60 -5.51 -3.33 -21.27
N ALA A 61 -6.78 -3.60 -21.00
CA ALA A 61 -7.37 -3.28 -19.71
C ALA A 61 -6.58 -4.06 -18.65
N ARG A 62 -5.48 -3.47 -18.14
CA ARG A 62 -5.09 -3.70 -16.76
C ARG A 62 -6.26 -3.13 -16.01
N ARG A 63 -7.21 -4.01 -15.69
CA ARG A 63 -8.34 -3.76 -14.82
C ARG A 63 -7.71 -3.03 -13.65
N VAL A 64 -7.85 -1.70 -13.64
CA VAL A 64 -7.60 -0.89 -12.47
C VAL A 64 -8.60 -1.48 -11.51
N GLN A 65 -8.15 -2.46 -10.72
CA GLN A 65 -8.91 -2.99 -9.62
C GLN A 65 -9.27 -1.72 -8.87
N ARG A 66 -10.55 -1.33 -8.95
CA ARG A 66 -11.11 -0.25 -8.15
C ARG A 66 -10.50 -0.45 -6.79
N SER A 67 -9.67 0.51 -6.37
CA SER A 67 -8.91 0.46 -5.14
C SER A 67 -9.85 -0.04 -4.05
N ALA A 68 -9.74 -1.34 -3.71
CA ALA A 68 -10.51 -1.91 -2.63
C ALA A 68 -10.24 -1.04 -1.39
N PRO A 69 -11.17 -0.87 -0.43
CA PRO A 69 -10.81 -0.24 0.83
C PRO A 69 -9.51 -0.84 1.36
N SER A 70 -8.63 -0.02 1.92
CA SER A 70 -7.38 -0.52 2.50
C SER A 70 -7.70 -1.63 3.49
N SER A 71 -7.00 -2.75 3.37
CA SER A 71 -7.25 -3.88 4.24
C SER A 71 -6.78 -3.55 5.66
N LEU A 72 -7.41 -4.20 6.64
CA LEU A 72 -6.99 -4.08 8.03
C LEU A 72 -5.50 -4.46 8.18
N ALA A 73 -5.04 -5.49 7.46
CA ALA A 73 -3.64 -5.89 7.44
C ALA A 73 -2.73 -4.79 6.88
N ALA A 74 -3.13 -4.08 5.81
CA ALA A 74 -2.35 -2.97 5.27
C ALA A 74 -2.21 -1.80 6.27
N ARG A 75 -3.26 -1.52 7.06
CA ARG A 75 -3.19 -0.51 8.13
C ARG A 75 -2.26 -0.93 9.25
N LEU A 76 -2.37 -2.17 9.71
CA LEU A 76 -1.49 -2.71 10.75
C LEU A 76 -0.04 -2.79 10.29
N LEU A 77 0.18 -3.11 9.00
CA LEU A 77 1.49 -3.08 8.38
C LEU A 77 2.07 -1.66 8.42
N ALA A 78 1.28 -0.63 8.10
CA ALA A 78 1.73 0.75 8.23
C ALA A 78 2.09 1.14 9.69
N CYS A 79 1.35 0.64 10.69
CA CYS A 79 1.73 0.83 12.10
C CYS A 79 3.11 0.25 12.41
N VAL A 80 3.37 -0.99 11.99
CA VAL A 80 4.66 -1.67 12.21
C VAL A 80 5.79 -0.96 11.45
N LEU A 81 5.53 -0.51 10.23
CA LEU A 81 6.49 0.23 9.42
C LEU A 81 6.87 1.58 10.05
N HIS A 82 5.92 2.25 10.70
CA HIS A 82 6.17 3.50 11.41
C HIS A 82 6.84 3.27 12.77
N GLN A 83 6.38 2.27 13.52
CA GLN A 83 6.88 1.96 14.86
C GLN A 83 7.09 0.44 15.03
N PRO A 84 8.26 -0.08 14.62
CA PRO A 84 8.55 -1.52 14.68
C PRO A 84 8.49 -2.11 16.09
N GLU A 85 8.79 -1.32 17.11
CA GLU A 85 8.76 -1.76 18.52
C GLU A 85 7.38 -2.25 18.97
N LEU A 86 6.28 -1.85 18.30
CA LEU A 86 4.94 -2.37 18.57
C LEU A 86 4.86 -3.90 18.45
N VAL A 87 5.64 -4.50 17.54
CA VAL A 87 5.67 -5.96 17.38
C VAL A 87 6.30 -6.66 18.58
N LYS A 88 7.29 -6.01 19.22
CA LYS A 88 7.99 -6.56 20.37
C LYS A 88 7.17 -6.40 21.65
N THR A 89 6.43 -5.30 21.78
CA THR A 89 5.59 -5.04 22.96
C THR A 89 4.26 -5.79 22.92
N GLU A 90 3.57 -5.77 21.78
CA GLU A 90 2.22 -6.34 21.63
C GLU A 90 2.23 -7.77 21.11
N GLY A 91 3.34 -8.21 20.52
CA GLY A 91 3.44 -9.50 19.86
C GLY A 91 2.66 -9.55 18.55
N MET A 92 2.48 -10.78 18.06
CA MET A 92 1.64 -11.09 16.91
C MET A 92 0.72 -12.25 17.26
N PRO A 93 -0.50 -12.30 16.71
CA PRO A 93 -1.39 -13.42 16.90
C PRO A 93 -0.79 -14.69 16.28
N GLU A 94 -0.96 -15.82 16.93
CA GLU A 94 -0.57 -17.16 16.44
C GLU A 94 -1.43 -17.66 15.28
N ALA A 95 -2.46 -16.92 14.88
CA ALA A 95 -3.37 -17.33 13.83
C ALA A 95 -2.65 -17.37 12.48
N GLU A 96 -2.86 -18.45 11.73
CA GLU A 96 -2.25 -18.64 10.41
C GLU A 96 -2.74 -17.57 9.42
N ALA A 97 -1.80 -16.85 8.81
CA ALA A 97 -2.10 -15.84 7.81
C ALA A 97 -2.42 -16.52 6.47
N VAL A 98 -3.62 -16.29 5.96
CA VAL A 98 -4.11 -16.94 4.73
C VAL A 98 -4.09 -15.97 3.54
N LEU A 99 -4.30 -14.68 3.82
CA LEU A 99 -4.33 -13.66 2.76
C LEU A 99 -2.93 -13.09 2.51
N PRO A 100 -2.58 -12.73 1.26
CA PRO A 100 -1.24 -12.23 0.93
C PRO A 100 -0.80 -10.99 1.73
N ASP A 101 -1.73 -10.10 2.08
CA ASP A 101 -1.48 -8.92 2.90
C ASP A 101 -1.29 -9.25 4.38
N GLU A 102 -2.02 -10.26 4.89
CA GLU A 102 -1.80 -10.82 6.23
C GLU A 102 -0.44 -11.51 6.32
N MET A 103 -0.04 -12.25 5.28
CA MET A 103 1.28 -12.88 5.19
C MET A 103 2.40 -11.85 5.19
N ALA A 104 2.26 -10.74 4.44
CA ALA A 104 3.23 -9.65 4.47
C ALA A 104 3.35 -9.00 5.86
N LEU A 105 2.24 -8.82 6.56
CA LEU A 105 2.25 -8.33 7.95
C LEU A 105 3.01 -9.29 8.88
N VAL A 106 2.75 -10.60 8.79
CA VAL A 106 3.45 -11.61 9.59
C VAL A 106 4.93 -11.63 9.25
N ALA A 107 5.31 -11.65 7.97
CA ALA A 107 6.70 -11.65 7.55
C ALA A 107 7.48 -10.44 8.07
N VAL A 108 6.91 -9.24 7.98
CA VAL A 108 7.53 -8.02 8.52
C VAL A 108 7.64 -8.09 10.04
N ALA A 109 6.61 -8.57 10.73
CA ALA A 109 6.65 -8.72 12.18
C ALA A 109 7.70 -9.76 12.64
N ASP A 110 7.81 -10.88 11.94
CA ASP A 110 8.83 -11.90 12.21
C ASP A 110 10.24 -11.35 11.97
N PHE A 111 10.44 -10.59 10.89
CA PHE A 111 11.70 -9.89 10.65
C PHE A 111 12.04 -8.96 11.82
N VAL A 112 11.10 -8.12 12.25
CA VAL A 112 11.31 -7.18 13.38
C VAL A 112 11.62 -7.91 14.69
N ARG A 113 10.99 -9.07 14.93
CA ARG A 113 11.18 -9.85 16.16
C ARG A 113 12.54 -10.53 16.24
N HIS A 114 13.04 -11.05 15.12
CA HIS A 114 14.29 -11.82 15.07
C HIS A 114 15.51 -10.96 14.71
N HIS A 115 15.31 -9.69 14.34
CA HIS A 115 16.41 -8.82 13.99
C HIS A 115 17.09 -8.27 15.25
N ASP A 116 18.37 -8.57 15.40
CA ASP A 116 19.21 -8.03 16.46
C ASP A 116 19.56 -6.56 16.15
N GLY A 117 19.01 -5.63 16.93
CA GLY A 117 19.32 -4.20 16.86
C GLY A 117 18.12 -3.30 16.60
N MET A 118 18.39 -2.02 16.32
CA MET A 118 17.34 -1.06 15.96
C MET A 118 16.83 -1.35 14.55
N VAL A 119 15.55 -1.69 14.47
CA VAL A 119 14.83 -1.81 13.20
C VAL A 119 14.10 -0.51 12.92
N ASN A 120 14.28 0.04 11.72
CA ASN A 120 13.55 1.21 11.25
C ASN A 120 12.99 0.96 9.84
N LEU A 121 12.20 1.90 9.33
CA LEU A 121 11.57 1.77 8.01
C LEU A 121 12.57 1.46 6.89
N ALA A 122 13.73 2.11 6.87
CA ALA A 122 14.73 1.90 5.82
C ALA A 122 15.30 0.47 5.84
N VAL A 123 15.57 -0.08 7.03
CA VAL A 123 16.03 -1.46 7.20
C VAL A 123 14.98 -2.46 6.71
N ILE A 124 13.71 -2.24 7.05
CA ILE A 124 12.61 -3.10 6.59
C ILE A 124 12.50 -3.03 5.05
N LEU A 125 12.53 -1.83 4.48
CA LEU A 125 12.43 -1.66 3.03
C LEU A 125 13.58 -2.32 2.26
N GLU A 126 14.81 -2.21 2.76
CA GLU A 126 15.94 -2.87 2.11
C GLU A 126 15.86 -4.39 2.25
N HIS A 127 15.42 -4.91 3.40
CA HIS A 127 15.27 -6.35 3.60
C HIS A 127 14.26 -6.94 2.62
N PHE A 128 13.07 -6.34 2.50
CA PHE A 128 11.99 -6.87 1.66
C PHE A 128 12.11 -6.49 0.17
N ARG A 129 13.15 -5.78 -0.25
CA ARG A 129 13.32 -5.38 -1.64
C ARG A 129 13.45 -6.59 -2.57
N GLY A 130 12.60 -6.68 -3.58
CA GLY A 130 12.53 -7.78 -4.53
C GLY A 130 11.87 -9.05 -3.98
N GLN A 131 11.34 -9.02 -2.75
CA GLN A 131 10.60 -10.15 -2.17
C GLN A 131 9.10 -10.08 -2.51
N THR A 132 8.36 -11.14 -2.18
CA THR A 132 6.92 -11.27 -2.52
C THR A 132 6.06 -10.25 -1.78
N GLU A 133 6.54 -9.78 -0.63
CA GLU A 133 5.87 -8.90 0.33
C GLU A 133 6.01 -7.42 -0.07
N GLU A 134 7.02 -7.05 -0.88
CA GLU A 134 7.31 -5.67 -1.25
C GLU A 134 6.08 -4.91 -1.78
N PRO A 135 5.25 -5.46 -2.70
CA PRO A 135 4.08 -4.75 -3.20
C PRO A 135 3.06 -4.40 -2.11
N PHE A 136 2.94 -5.22 -1.07
CA PHE A 136 2.02 -4.99 0.05
C PHE A 136 2.56 -3.94 1.01
N ILE A 137 3.87 -3.95 1.24
CA ILE A 137 4.58 -2.91 2.02
C ILE A 137 4.43 -1.56 1.32
N GLN A 138 4.69 -1.49 0.01
CA GLN A 138 4.54 -0.26 -0.77
C GLN A 138 3.10 0.25 -0.78
N GLU A 139 2.12 -0.66 -0.86
CA GLU A 139 0.72 -0.26 -0.84
C GLU A 139 0.27 0.26 0.54
N ALA A 140 0.74 -0.36 1.63
CA ALA A 140 0.52 0.14 2.98
C ALA A 140 1.14 1.53 3.16
N LEU A 141 2.37 1.74 2.67
CA LEU A 141 3.02 3.06 2.67
C LEU A 141 2.20 4.10 1.93
N ARG A 142 1.74 3.77 0.72
CA ARG A 142 1.02 4.71 -0.14
C ARG A 142 -0.35 5.12 0.43
N ARG A 143 -1.03 4.22 1.14
CA ARG A 143 -2.43 4.42 1.55
C ARG A 143 -2.61 4.85 2.99
N GLU A 144 -1.84 4.27 3.89
CA GLU A 144 -2.10 4.38 5.33
C GLU A 144 -1.03 5.22 6.04
N PHE A 145 0.20 5.26 5.52
CA PHE A 145 1.34 5.80 6.27
C PHE A 145 1.19 7.27 6.67
N THR A 146 0.67 8.14 5.80
CA THR A 146 0.43 9.55 6.16
C THR A 146 -0.53 9.71 7.35
N ALA A 147 -1.56 8.87 7.42
CA ALA A 147 -2.51 8.89 8.54
C ALA A 147 -1.87 8.33 9.82
N ILE A 148 -1.08 7.26 9.69
CA ILE A 148 -0.34 6.65 10.80
C ILE A 148 0.73 7.58 11.36
N GLU A 149 1.52 8.22 10.52
CA GLU A 149 2.62 9.12 10.92
C GLU A 149 2.13 10.33 11.72
N SER A 150 0.90 10.78 11.43
CA SER A 150 0.28 11.90 12.14
C SER A 150 -0.37 11.49 13.47
N SER A 151 -0.39 10.20 13.80
CA SER A 151 -1.07 9.67 14.98
C SER A 151 -0.13 9.63 16.20
N PRO A 152 -0.61 9.99 17.42
CA PRO A 152 0.17 9.84 18.65
C PRO A 152 0.57 8.39 18.93
N THR A 153 1.74 8.17 19.52
CA THR A 153 2.28 6.85 19.86
C THR A 153 1.30 5.97 20.65
N ASP A 154 0.66 6.51 21.69
CA ASP A 154 -0.27 5.74 22.52
C ASP A 154 -1.53 5.31 21.74
N GLN A 155 -1.98 6.16 20.82
CA GLN A 155 -3.13 5.85 19.96
C GLN A 155 -2.75 4.81 18.91
N LEU A 156 -1.51 4.82 18.41
CA LEU A 156 -1.00 3.81 17.49
C LEU A 156 -0.91 2.44 18.15
N ALA A 157 -0.43 2.37 19.39
CA ALA A 157 -0.39 1.12 20.16
C ALA A 157 -1.81 0.54 20.34
N LEU A 158 -2.78 1.37 20.74
CA LEU A 158 -4.17 0.94 20.88
C LEU A 158 -4.77 0.47 19.54
N LEU A 159 -4.56 1.24 18.47
CA LEU A 159 -5.04 0.89 17.13
C LEU A 159 -4.46 -0.45 16.67
N PHE A 160 -3.17 -0.67 16.93
CA PHE A 160 -2.49 -1.91 16.60
C PHE A 160 -3.08 -3.09 17.39
N GLN A 161 -3.19 -2.97 18.71
CA GLN A 161 -3.80 -4.00 19.58
C GLN A 161 -5.24 -4.36 19.15
N GLU A 162 -6.10 -3.35 18.98
CA GLU A 162 -7.49 -3.56 18.57
C GLU A 162 -7.59 -4.19 17.18
N GLY A 163 -6.72 -3.76 16.27
CA GLY A 163 -6.63 -4.29 14.93
C GLY A 163 -6.16 -5.75 14.92
N LEU A 164 -5.15 -6.13 15.71
CA LEU A 164 -4.73 -7.53 15.86
C LEU A 164 -5.87 -8.40 16.43
N ALA A 165 -6.57 -7.92 17.46
CA ALA A 165 -7.73 -8.63 18.02
C ALA A 165 -8.86 -8.80 17.00
N ARG A 166 -9.08 -7.80 16.13
CA ARG A 166 -10.04 -7.89 15.03
C ARG A 166 -9.56 -8.84 13.94
N LEU A 167 -8.29 -8.79 13.55
CA LEU A 167 -7.70 -9.67 12.53
C LEU A 167 -7.81 -11.15 12.97
N ASN A 168 -7.50 -11.44 14.23
CA ASN A 168 -7.62 -12.78 14.80
C ASN A 168 -9.07 -13.30 14.78
N ARG A 169 -10.04 -12.46 15.15
CA ARG A 169 -11.47 -12.81 15.05
C ARG A 169 -11.89 -13.13 13.61
N MET A 170 -11.39 -12.34 12.64
CA MET A 170 -11.66 -12.57 11.23
C MET A 170 -11.05 -13.88 10.74
N ALA A 171 -9.79 -14.16 11.09
CA ALA A 171 -9.11 -15.42 10.77
C ALA A 171 -9.86 -16.63 11.34
N ARG A 172 -10.19 -16.61 12.64
CA ARG A 172 -10.97 -17.68 13.29
C ARG A 172 -12.32 -17.94 12.61
N THR A 173 -13.04 -16.88 12.27
CA THR A 173 -14.33 -17.01 11.58
C THR A 173 -14.15 -17.69 10.23
N ARG A 174 -13.14 -17.30 9.44
CA ARG A 174 -12.83 -17.95 8.17
C ARG A 174 -12.47 -19.43 8.36
N THR A 175 -11.68 -19.77 9.38
CA THR A 175 -11.32 -21.16 9.69
C THR A 175 -12.55 -21.99 10.03
N ILE A 176 -13.45 -21.47 10.87
CA ILE A 176 -14.73 -22.13 11.20
C ILE A 176 -15.55 -22.34 9.92
N ASP A 177 -15.71 -21.31 9.09
CA ASP A 177 -16.51 -21.40 7.86
C ASP A 177 -15.93 -22.40 6.86
N ALA A 178 -14.60 -22.48 6.76
CA ALA A 178 -13.90 -23.45 5.94
C ALA A 178 -14.12 -24.89 6.45
N LEU A 179 -14.00 -25.12 7.76
CA LEU A 179 -14.26 -26.42 8.39
C LEU A 179 -15.73 -26.84 8.24
N LEU A 180 -16.68 -25.92 8.41
CA LEU A 180 -18.11 -26.21 8.22
C LEU A 180 -18.44 -26.54 6.77
N THR A 181 -17.85 -25.81 5.82
CA THR A 181 -17.99 -26.12 4.39
C THR A 181 -17.43 -27.50 4.06
N ARG A 182 -16.26 -27.84 4.61
CA ARG A 182 -15.63 -29.15 4.41
C ARG A 182 -16.44 -30.28 5.04
N ALA A 183 -16.98 -30.07 6.24
CA ALA A 183 -17.85 -31.05 6.93
C ALA A 183 -19.10 -31.41 6.14
N ARG A 184 -19.62 -30.49 5.32
CA ARG A 184 -20.75 -30.73 4.43
C ARG A 184 -20.37 -31.57 3.20
N ALA A 185 -19.12 -31.45 2.74
CA ALA A 185 -18.63 -32.16 1.57
C ALA A 185 -18.05 -33.55 1.91
N GLN A 186 -17.37 -33.67 3.05
CA GLN A 186 -16.63 -34.85 3.49
C GLN A 186 -16.63 -34.97 5.02
N ALA A 187 -16.41 -36.18 5.53
CA ALA A 187 -16.28 -36.38 6.97
C ALA A 187 -15.00 -35.70 7.49
N LEU A 188 -15.14 -34.85 8.52
CA LEU A 188 -14.01 -34.25 9.21
C LEU A 188 -13.20 -35.32 9.97
N THR A 189 -11.88 -35.15 9.95
CA THR A 189 -10.92 -35.91 10.77
C THR A 189 -11.12 -35.60 12.27
N GLY A 190 -10.52 -36.42 13.14
CA GLY A 190 -10.60 -36.22 14.59
C GLY A 190 -10.05 -34.86 15.04
N GLU A 191 -8.91 -34.45 14.46
CA GLU A 191 -8.25 -33.16 14.73
C GLU A 191 -9.10 -31.98 14.27
N GLU A 192 -9.69 -32.03 13.07
CA GLU A 192 -10.56 -30.97 12.56
C GLU A 192 -11.83 -30.79 13.40
N LYS A 193 -12.38 -31.88 13.97
CA LYS A 193 -13.53 -31.82 14.87
C LYS A 193 -13.15 -31.19 16.21
N GLN A 194 -11.99 -31.53 16.77
CA GLN A 194 -11.47 -30.92 18.00
C GLN A 194 -11.24 -29.43 17.80
N LEU A 195 -10.55 -29.04 16.72
CA LEU A 195 -10.32 -27.63 16.38
C LEU A 195 -11.64 -26.85 16.21
N LEU A 196 -12.65 -27.44 15.55
CA LEU A 196 -13.96 -26.80 15.42
C LEU A 196 -14.66 -26.62 16.78
N GLN A 197 -14.56 -27.60 17.69
CA GLN A 197 -15.11 -27.49 19.04
C GLN A 197 -14.42 -26.40 19.85
N GLU A 198 -13.09 -26.35 19.84
CA GLU A 198 -12.31 -25.31 20.52
C GLU A 198 -12.67 -23.90 20.00
N LEU A 199 -12.71 -23.73 18.69
CA LEU A 199 -13.02 -22.45 18.06
C LEU A 199 -14.47 -22.00 18.30
N THR A 200 -15.42 -22.94 18.46
CA THR A 200 -16.84 -22.63 18.70
C THR A 200 -17.17 -22.39 20.17
N MET A 201 -16.51 -23.09 21.12
CA MET A 201 -16.67 -22.82 22.56
C MET A 201 -16.21 -21.40 22.91
N PHE A 202 -15.08 -20.95 22.33
CA PHE A 202 -14.60 -19.57 22.50
C PHE A 202 -15.54 -18.51 21.92
N ARG A 203 -16.46 -18.88 21.02
CA ARG A 203 -17.47 -17.96 20.46
C ARG A 203 -18.64 -17.72 21.41
N GLN A 204 -18.88 -18.63 22.36
CA GLN A 204 -19.98 -18.56 23.33
C GLN A 204 -19.54 -17.98 24.68
N GLY A 205 -18.23 -17.94 24.95
CA GLY A 205 -17.66 -17.33 26.16
C GLY A 205 -17.27 -15.86 25.96
N LYS A 206 -18.25 -14.97 25.78
CA LYS A 206 -18.15 -13.53 26.06
C LYS A 206 -19.51 -12.97 26.44
#